data_AF-A0A3P7ILR0-F1
#
_entry.id   AF-A0A3P7ILR0-F1
#
_cell.length_a   1.000
_cell.length_b   1.000
_cell.length_c   1.000
_cell.angle_alpha   90.00
_cell.angle_beta   90.00
_cell.angle_gamma   90.00
#
_symmetry.space_group_name_H-M   'P 1'
#
loop_
_entity.id
_entity.type
_entity.pdbx_description
1 polymer ?
#
loop_
_entity_poly.entity_id
_entity_poly.type
_entity_poly.pdbx_seq_one_letter_code
_entity_poly.pdbx_strand_id
1 'polypeptide(L)'
;MLKMQILDCGVVISWIFSESLRSETDRQWIWEVLNTALERLSRHIHKVAHDVKILQKRVDRQKEENEETEEGTKTREQEELEQQQEKLENLKDFQKSLFLDVLHKFTVLLTEFIVHCETEGTDFRTPYFAWINGRFKQIFLMVCDYLSFTSCEIVPCDPKGDAKIRYGEA
;
A
#
# COMPACT_ATOMS: atom_id res chain seq x y z
N MET A 1 7.09 -1.54 19.93
CA MET A 1 7.21 -2.99 20.14
C MET A 1 6.98 -3.75 18.80
N LEU A 2 7.72 -3.40 17.74
CA LEU A 2 7.58 -4.00 16.38
C LEU A 2 8.91 -4.59 15.86
N LYS A 3 9.95 -4.65 16.69
CA LYS A 3 11.27 -5.23 16.34
C LYS A 3 11.29 -6.77 16.38
N MET A 4 10.18 -7.42 16.69
CA MET A 4 10.00 -8.88 16.57
C MET A 4 9.22 -9.18 15.29
N GLN A 5 9.82 -9.92 14.35
CA GLN A 5 9.19 -10.40 13.11
C GLN A 5 8.18 -11.53 13.42
N ILE A 6 7.12 -11.25 14.18
CA ILE A 6 6.10 -12.29 14.48
C ILE A 6 4.89 -12.18 13.55
N LEU A 7 4.57 -10.99 13.01
CA LEU A 7 3.35 -10.78 12.22
C LEU A 7 3.63 -10.06 10.90
N ASP A 8 3.03 -10.56 9.83
CA ASP A 8 3.02 -9.95 8.50
C ASP A 8 2.11 -8.72 8.44
N CYS A 9 2.46 -7.75 7.59
CA CYS A 9 1.70 -6.50 7.45
C CYS A 9 0.23 -6.75 7.08
N GLY A 10 -0.02 -7.77 6.25
CA GLY A 10 -1.39 -8.18 5.88
C GLY A 10 -2.21 -8.68 7.06
N VAL A 11 -1.60 -9.40 8.01
CA VAL A 11 -2.28 -9.89 9.22
C VAL A 11 -2.65 -8.72 10.12
N VAL A 12 -1.74 -7.76 10.30
CA VAL A 12 -1.99 -6.55 11.09
C VAL A 12 -3.15 -5.74 10.50
N ILE A 13 -3.17 -5.55 9.18
CA ILE A 13 -4.24 -4.84 8.49
C ILE A 13 -5.57 -5.57 8.62
N SER A 14 -5.58 -6.89 8.42
CA SER A 14 -6.79 -7.71 8.56
C SER A 14 -7.36 -7.64 9.97
N TRP A 15 -6.49 -7.60 10.98
CA TRP A 15 -6.88 -7.41 12.38
C TRP A 15 -7.49 -6.02 12.63
N ILE A 16 -6.87 -4.95 12.12
CA ILE A 16 -7.36 -3.56 12.28
C ILE A 16 -8.81 -3.38 11.80
N PHE A 17 -9.14 -4.00 10.67
CA PHE A 17 -10.49 -3.93 10.09
C PHE A 17 -11.41 -5.09 10.53
N SER A 18 -10.99 -5.89 11.52
CA SER A 18 -11.82 -6.96 12.05
C SER A 18 -12.99 -6.40 12.87
N GLU A 19 -14.05 -7.19 12.98
CA GLU A 19 -15.23 -6.83 13.78
C GLU A 19 -14.88 -6.55 15.25
N SER A 20 -13.84 -7.22 15.78
CA SER A 20 -13.37 -7.02 17.15
C SER A 20 -12.84 -5.60 17.44
N LEU A 21 -12.34 -4.89 16.43
CA LEU A 21 -11.82 -3.53 16.56
C LEU A 21 -12.78 -2.46 16.05
N ARG A 22 -13.95 -2.84 15.51
CA ARG A 22 -14.95 -1.87 15.01
C ARG A 22 -15.41 -0.88 16.09
N SER A 23 -15.47 -1.30 17.35
CA SER A 23 -15.84 -0.42 18.47
C SER A 23 -14.72 0.54 18.91
N GLU A 24 -13.50 0.37 18.40
CA GLU A 24 -12.35 1.21 18.74
C GLU A 24 -11.83 2.03 17.56
N THR A 25 -12.55 2.04 16.43
CA THR A 25 -12.12 2.72 15.20
C THR A 25 -11.87 4.21 15.38
N ASP A 26 -12.46 4.85 16.39
CA ASP A 26 -12.23 6.25 16.78
C ASP A 26 -10.87 6.49 17.45
N ARG A 27 -10.17 5.42 17.86
CA ARG A 27 -8.90 5.54 18.58
C ARG A 27 -7.73 5.79 17.63
N GLN A 28 -6.99 6.85 17.93
CA GLN A 28 -5.84 7.32 17.17
C GLN A 28 -4.76 6.24 16.95
N TRP A 29 -4.47 5.43 17.97
CA TRP A 29 -3.37 4.45 17.94
C TRP A 29 -3.59 3.36 16.89
N ILE A 30 -4.85 3.00 16.55
CA ILE A 30 -5.15 2.00 15.52
C ILE A 30 -4.60 2.46 14.16
N TRP A 31 -4.82 3.74 13.84
CA TRP A 31 -4.36 4.35 12.60
C TRP A 31 -2.86 4.54 12.56
N GLU A 32 -2.21 4.74 13.70
CA GLU A 32 -0.75 4.74 13.80
C GLU A 32 -0.17 3.36 13.52
N VAL A 33 -0.81 2.29 14.01
CA VAL A 33 -0.43 0.90 13.70
C VAL A 33 -0.62 0.62 12.21
N LEU A 34 -1.75 1.06 11.61
CA LEU A 34 -1.98 0.93 10.17
C LEU A 34 -0.86 1.61 9.37
N ASN A 35 -0.62 2.90 9.63
CA ASN A 35 0.39 3.67 8.93
C ASN A 35 1.79 3.06 9.09
N THR A 36 2.13 2.61 10.30
CA THR A 36 3.41 1.95 10.57
C THR A 36 3.56 0.64 9.78
N ALA A 37 2.49 -0.15 9.65
CA ALA A 37 2.51 -1.38 8.87
C ALA A 37 2.71 -1.10 7.37
N LEU A 38 1.98 -0.14 6.81
CA LEU A 38 2.09 0.27 5.41
C LEU A 38 3.49 0.83 5.12
N GLU A 39 4.01 1.72 5.97
CA GLU A 39 5.34 2.31 5.83
C GLU A 39 6.46 1.26 5.98
N ARG A 40 6.28 0.27 6.87
CA ARG A 40 7.23 -0.85 7.01
C ARG A 40 7.33 -1.64 5.70
N LEU A 41 6.21 -1.93 5.05
CA LEU A 41 6.22 -2.61 3.76
C LEU A 41 6.92 -1.77 2.69
N SER A 42 6.59 -0.48 2.61
CA SER A 42 7.24 0.45 1.66
C SER A 42 8.75 0.52 1.85
N ARG A 43 9.24 0.58 3.11
CA ARG A 43 10.68 0.57 3.40
C ARG A 43 11.36 -0.74 3.00
N HIS A 44 10.70 -1.88 3.20
CA HIS A 44 11.23 -3.18 2.79
C HIS A 44 11.42 -3.23 1.27
N ILE A 45 10.41 -2.76 0.51
CA ILE A 45 10.47 -2.69 -0.96
C ILE A 45 11.59 -1.76 -1.43
N HIS A 46 11.72 -0.57 -0.83
CA HIS A 46 12.79 0.36 -1.17
C HIS A 46 14.18 -0.25 -0.92
N LYS A 47 14.35 -0.98 0.18
CA LYS A 47 15.61 -1.65 0.49
C LYS A 47 15.94 -2.71 -0.56
N VAL A 48 14.98 -3.59 -0.88
CA VAL A 48 15.17 -4.63 -1.90
C VAL A 48 15.45 -4.01 -3.28
N ALA A 49 14.73 -2.95 -3.66
CA ALA A 49 14.96 -2.23 -4.92
C ALA A 49 16.37 -1.62 -4.99
N HIS A 50 16.85 -1.07 -3.89
CA HIS A 50 18.21 -0.54 -3.80
C HIS A 50 19.26 -1.65 -3.91
N ASP A 51 19.06 -2.79 -3.24
CA ASP A 51 19.98 -3.93 -3.28
C ASP A 51 20.05 -4.54 -4.69
N VAL A 52 18.90 -4.67 -5.38
CA VAL A 52 18.81 -5.04 -6.80
C VAL A 52 19.61 -4.08 -7.68
N LYS A 53 19.47 -2.75 -7.47
CA LYS A 53 20.21 -1.75 -8.26
C LYS A 53 21.73 -1.85 -8.07
N ILE A 54 22.19 -2.18 -6.86
CA ILE A 54 23.62 -2.41 -6.60
C ILE A 54 24.10 -3.68 -7.31
N LEU A 55 23.33 -4.76 -7.21
CA LEU A 55 23.67 -6.05 -7.82
C LEU A 55 23.70 -5.95 -9.34
N GLN A 56 22.72 -5.26 -9.95
CA GLN A 56 22.71 -4.95 -11.39
C GLN A 56 24.00 -4.28 -11.84
N LYS A 57 24.43 -3.22 -11.15
CA LYS A 57 25.68 -2.52 -11.47
C LYS A 57 26.93 -3.40 -11.35
N ARG A 58 26.94 -4.41 -10.47
CA ARG A 58 28.06 -5.36 -10.36
C ARG A 58 28.11 -6.30 -11.56
N VAL A 59 26.95 -6.84 -11.92
CA VAL A 59 26.78 -7.71 -13.09
C VAL A 59 27.17 -6.98 -14.38
N ASP A 60 26.78 -5.71 -14.53
CA ASP A 60 27.10 -4.93 -15.73
C ASP A 60 28.61 -4.71 -15.88
N ARG A 61 29.32 -4.38 -14.79
CA ARG A 61 30.79 -4.25 -14.81
C ARG A 61 31.50 -5.57 -15.15
N GLN A 62 31.03 -6.69 -14.59
CA GLN A 62 31.60 -8.00 -14.92
C GLN A 62 31.39 -8.39 -16.39
N LYS A 63 30.30 -7.93 -17.03
CA LYS A 63 30.08 -8.15 -18.46
C LYS A 63 31.06 -7.36 -19.32
N GLU A 64 31.30 -6.09 -18.97
CA GLU A 64 32.26 -5.21 -19.64
C GLU A 64 33.71 -5.73 -19.51
N GLU A 65 34.06 -6.35 -18.38
CA GLU A 65 35.41 -6.90 -18.14
C GLU A 65 35.66 -8.27 -18.80
N ASN A 66 34.61 -9.04 -19.14
CA ASN A 66 34.69 -10.41 -19.66
C ASN A 66 34.32 -10.55 -21.16
N GLU A 67 34.47 -9.49 -21.97
CA GLU A 67 34.11 -9.51 -23.41
C GLU A 67 34.87 -10.56 -24.26
N GLU A 68 35.87 -11.27 -23.71
CA GLU A 68 36.73 -12.21 -24.45
C GLU A 68 36.55 -13.72 -24.11
N THR A 69 35.60 -14.14 -23.26
CA THR A 69 35.43 -15.60 -22.97
C THR A 69 33.98 -16.08 -23.06
N GLU A 70 33.76 -16.84 -24.14
CA GLU A 70 32.67 -17.75 -24.51
C GLU A 70 31.31 -17.73 -23.79
N GLU A 71 30.31 -17.62 -24.66
CA GLU A 71 28.89 -17.91 -24.56
C GLU A 71 28.52 -19.12 -23.67
N GLY A 72 27.54 -18.91 -22.78
CA GLY A 72 26.55 -19.96 -22.48
C GLY A 72 26.17 -20.18 -21.04
N THR A 73 26.97 -19.75 -20.05
CA THR A 73 26.66 -20.03 -18.63
C THR A 73 26.34 -18.74 -17.89
N LYS A 74 25.10 -18.59 -17.40
CA LYS A 74 24.74 -17.48 -16.50
C LYS A 74 25.68 -17.51 -15.30
N THR A 75 26.30 -16.36 -15.00
CA THR A 75 27.12 -16.27 -13.79
C THR A 75 26.22 -16.36 -12.57
N ARG A 76 26.75 -16.87 -11.45
CA ARG A 76 26.00 -16.94 -10.17
C ARG A 76 25.36 -15.60 -9.79
N GLU A 77 26.03 -14.49 -10.12
CA GLU A 77 25.53 -13.13 -9.87
C GLU A 77 24.38 -12.73 -10.79
N GLN A 78 24.33 -13.21 -12.04
CA GLN A 78 23.19 -13.02 -12.94
C GLN A 78 21.96 -13.79 -12.46
N GLU A 79 22.14 -15.02 -11.99
CA GLU A 79 21.03 -15.81 -11.42
C GLU A 79 20.51 -15.16 -10.12
N GLU A 80 21.41 -14.68 -9.25
CA GLU A 80 21.02 -13.94 -8.05
C GLU A 80 20.27 -12.65 -8.39
N LEU A 81 20.68 -11.93 -9.43
CA LEU A 81 20.02 -10.72 -9.91
C LEU A 81 18.60 -11.00 -10.39
N GLU A 82 18.41 -12.04 -11.20
CA GLU A 82 17.09 -12.45 -11.68
C GLU A 82 16.16 -12.82 -10.52
N GLN A 83 16.66 -13.59 -9.54
CA GLN A 83 15.88 -13.95 -8.35
C GLN A 83 15.49 -12.73 -7.50
N GLN A 84 16.41 -11.79 -7.30
CA GLN A 84 16.11 -10.57 -6.54
C GLN A 84 15.15 -9.63 -7.29
N GLN A 85 15.23 -9.58 -8.62
CA GLN A 85 14.30 -8.83 -9.45
C GLN A 85 12.89 -9.43 -9.41
N GLU A 86 12.76 -10.76 -9.51
CA GLU A 86 11.48 -11.46 -9.38
C GLU A 86 10.87 -11.24 -7.99
N LYS A 87 11.69 -11.36 -6.93
CA LYS A 87 11.27 -11.06 -5.56
C LYS A 87 10.77 -9.61 -5.40
N LEU A 88 11.45 -8.65 -6.04
CA LEU A 88 11.05 -7.25 -6.00
C LEU A 88 9.69 -7.03 -6.67
N GLU A 89 9.45 -7.62 -7.84
CA GLU A 89 8.16 -7.51 -8.53
C GLU A 89 7.03 -8.15 -7.70
N ASN A 90 7.26 -9.35 -7.15
CA ASN A 90 6.30 -10.01 -6.26
C ASN A 90 5.96 -9.15 -5.03
N LEU A 91 6.95 -8.45 -4.45
CA LEU A 91 6.72 -7.54 -3.32
C LEU A 91 5.94 -6.29 -3.72
N LYS A 92 6.19 -5.72 -4.91
CA LYS A 92 5.42 -4.59 -5.44
C LYS A 92 3.97 -4.98 -5.70
N ASP A 93 3.73 -6.15 -6.27
CA ASP A 93 2.38 -6.63 -6.52
C ASP A 93 1.64 -6.94 -5.22
N PHE A 94 2.32 -7.55 -4.25
CA PHE A 94 1.78 -7.68 -2.89
C PHE A 94 1.41 -6.33 -2.26
N GLN A 95 2.25 -5.30 -2.41
CA GLN A 95 1.96 -3.95 -1.93
C GLN A 95 0.73 -3.35 -2.60
N LYS A 96 0.62 -3.45 -3.93
CA LYS A 96 -0.56 -3.00 -4.69
C LYS A 96 -1.82 -3.66 -4.16
N SER A 97 -1.83 -4.99 -4.07
CA SER A 97 -2.97 -5.75 -3.57
C SER A 97 -3.34 -5.35 -2.15
N LEU A 98 -2.35 -5.14 -1.29
CA LEU A 98 -2.58 -4.75 0.10
C LEU A 98 -3.16 -3.34 0.22
N PHE A 99 -2.67 -2.38 -0.55
CA PHE A 99 -3.20 -1.02 -0.57
C PHE A 99 -4.63 -0.98 -1.11
N LEU A 100 -4.92 -1.73 -2.17
CA LEU A 100 -6.28 -1.86 -2.70
C LEU A 100 -7.23 -2.50 -1.68
N ASP A 101 -6.79 -3.53 -0.96
CA ASP A 101 -7.59 -4.16 0.11
C ASP A 101 -7.88 -3.15 1.24
N VAL A 102 -6.90 -2.37 1.68
CA VAL A 102 -7.11 -1.29 2.68
C VAL A 102 -8.13 -0.28 2.18
N LEU A 103 -7.98 0.23 0.95
CA LEU A 103 -8.91 1.20 0.36
C LEU A 103 -10.33 0.63 0.27
N HIS A 104 -10.46 -0.63 -0.15
CA HIS A 104 -11.75 -1.30 -0.21
C HIS A 104 -12.40 -1.40 1.18
N LYS A 105 -11.65 -1.80 2.22
CA LYS A 105 -12.17 -1.88 3.59
C LYS A 105 -12.61 -0.52 4.13
N PHE A 106 -11.89 0.56 3.83
CA PHE A 106 -12.35 1.92 4.16
C PHE A 106 -13.66 2.27 3.44
N THR A 107 -13.76 1.98 2.15
CA THR A 107 -14.98 2.23 1.38
C THR A 107 -16.17 1.48 1.98
N VAL A 108 -15.99 0.20 2.33
CA VAL A 108 -17.02 -0.61 3.01
C VAL A 108 -17.41 0.02 4.34
N LEU A 109 -16.45 0.38 5.19
CA LEU A 109 -16.70 1.00 6.50
C LEU A 109 -17.48 2.33 6.37
N LEU A 110 -17.09 3.18 5.43
CA LEU A 110 -17.76 4.45 5.17
C LEU A 110 -19.18 4.24 4.65
N THR A 111 -19.37 3.28 3.75
CA THR A 111 -20.68 2.99 3.12
C THR A 111 -21.63 2.39 4.15
N GLU A 112 -21.17 1.44 4.97
CA GLU A 112 -21.94 0.87 6.08
C GLU A 112 -22.41 1.95 7.06
N PHE A 113 -21.53 2.92 7.38
CA PHE A 113 -21.89 4.04 8.25
C PHE A 113 -22.97 4.93 7.63
N ILE A 114 -22.86 5.25 6.33
CA ILE A 114 -23.87 6.05 5.61
C ILE A 114 -25.22 5.33 5.59
N VAL A 115 -25.22 4.05 5.20
CA VAL A 115 -26.44 3.22 5.14
C VAL A 115 -27.10 3.09 6.51
N HIS A 116 -26.30 2.96 7.58
CA HIS A 116 -26.81 2.92 8.94
C HIS A 116 -27.53 4.23 9.32
N CYS A 117 -26.91 5.38 9.05
CA CYS A 117 -27.53 6.69 9.27
C CYS A 117 -28.82 6.88 8.46
N GLU A 118 -28.82 6.48 7.17
CA GLU A 118 -30.01 6.53 6.31
C GLU A 118 -31.16 5.69 6.86
N THR A 119 -30.85 4.48 7.36
CA THR A 119 -31.84 3.54 7.92
C THR A 119 -32.47 4.10 9.20
N GLU A 120 -31.67 4.78 10.04
CA GLU A 120 -32.14 5.39 11.28
C GLU A 120 -32.77 6.79 11.08
N GLY A 121 -32.70 7.35 9.87
CA GLY A 121 -33.14 8.71 9.59
C GLY A 121 -32.28 9.78 10.28
N THR A 122 -31.01 9.48 10.56
CA THR A 122 -30.05 10.38 11.20
C THR A 122 -29.09 11.01 10.19
N ASP A 123 -28.55 12.19 10.50
CA ASP A 123 -27.57 12.84 9.62
C ASP A 123 -26.20 12.16 9.72
N PHE A 124 -25.68 11.67 8.60
CA PHE A 124 -24.37 11.03 8.53
C PHE A 124 -23.20 12.01 8.69
N ARG A 125 -23.44 13.34 8.60
CA ARG A 125 -22.41 14.39 8.73
C ARG A 125 -21.98 14.60 10.18
N THR A 126 -21.51 13.52 10.80
CA THR A 126 -21.03 13.49 12.17
C THR A 126 -19.53 13.84 12.23
N PRO A 127 -19.02 14.31 13.38
CA PRO A 127 -17.59 14.46 13.60
C PRO A 127 -16.80 13.17 13.37
N TYR A 128 -17.39 12.01 13.71
CA TYR A 128 -16.82 10.69 13.46
C TYR A 128 -16.66 10.45 11.95
N PHE A 129 -17.71 10.68 11.15
CA PHE A 129 -17.66 10.53 9.69
C PHE A 129 -16.58 11.42 9.05
N ALA A 130 -16.51 12.69 9.45
CA ALA A 130 -15.49 13.61 8.96
C ALA A 130 -14.08 13.13 9.29
N TRP A 131 -13.88 12.58 10.48
CA TRP A 131 -12.59 12.05 10.93
C TRP A 131 -12.17 10.80 10.17
N ILE A 132 -13.07 9.81 10.02
CA ILE A 132 -12.75 8.58 9.31
C ILE A 132 -12.55 8.81 7.80
N ASN A 133 -13.32 9.73 7.21
CA ASN A 133 -13.12 10.17 5.84
C ASN A 133 -11.76 10.90 5.68
N GLY A 134 -11.35 11.68 6.68
CA GLY A 134 -10.00 12.26 6.74
C GLY A 134 -8.89 11.20 6.71
N ARG A 135 -9.06 10.11 7.48
CA ARG A 135 -8.13 8.97 7.46
C ARG A 135 -8.11 8.26 6.11
N PHE A 136 -9.26 8.05 5.49
CA PHE A 136 -9.34 7.49 4.15
C PHE A 136 -8.58 8.34 3.12
N LYS A 137 -8.79 9.67 3.12
CA LYS A 137 -8.07 10.60 2.22
C LYS A 137 -6.56 10.56 2.44
N GLN A 138 -6.11 10.52 3.69
CA GLN A 138 -4.68 10.39 4.01
C GLN A 138 -4.08 9.12 3.41
N ILE A 139 -4.75 7.98 3.59
CA ILE A 139 -4.30 6.70 3.04
C ILE A 139 -4.34 6.71 1.51
N PHE A 140 -5.40 7.27 0.90
CA PHE A 140 -5.52 7.38 -0.54
C PHE A 140 -4.36 8.18 -1.16
N LEU A 141 -4.02 9.34 -0.58
CA LEU A 141 -2.88 10.14 -1.03
C LEU A 141 -1.55 9.38 -0.90
N MET A 142 -1.37 8.67 0.22
CA MET A 142 -0.20 7.82 0.43
C MET A 142 -0.11 6.75 -0.67
N VAL A 143 -1.21 6.05 -0.99
CA VAL A 143 -1.25 5.02 -2.04
C VAL A 143 -0.94 5.59 -3.42
N CYS A 144 -1.49 6.75 -3.77
CA CYS A 144 -1.24 7.35 -5.08
C CYS A 144 0.23 7.75 -5.27
N ASP A 145 0.89 8.22 -4.21
CA ASP A 145 2.33 8.53 -4.23
C ASP A 145 3.18 7.27 -4.49
N TYR A 146 2.83 6.14 -3.87
CA TYR A 146 3.55 4.88 -4.06
C TYR A 146 3.30 4.19 -5.40
N LEU A 147 2.11 4.35 -5.98
CA LEU A 147 1.74 3.70 -7.23
C LEU A 147 2.10 4.52 -8.47
N SER A 148 2.73 5.69 -8.30
CA SER A 148 3.05 6.60 -9.41
C SER A 148 1.84 6.95 -10.28
N PHE A 149 0.63 7.01 -9.69
CA PHE A 149 -0.53 7.55 -10.37
C PHE A 149 -0.33 9.06 -10.48
N THR A 150 0.17 9.52 -11.62
CA THR A 150 0.52 10.93 -11.87
C THR A 150 -0.67 11.91 -11.86
N SER A 151 -1.91 11.43 -11.67
CA SER A 151 -3.12 12.27 -11.65
C SER A 151 -4.20 11.77 -10.67
N CYS A 152 -3.86 11.51 -9.40
CA CYS A 152 -4.88 11.33 -8.36
C CYS A 152 -5.32 12.69 -7.77
N GLU A 153 -6.42 13.26 -8.28
CA GLU A 153 -7.11 14.36 -7.57
C GLU A 153 -8.29 13.82 -6.76
N ILE A 154 -8.27 14.06 -5.44
CA ILE A 154 -9.45 13.85 -4.59
C ILE A 154 -10.38 15.05 -4.82
N VAL A 155 -11.41 14.88 -5.64
CA VAL A 155 -12.49 15.87 -5.75
C VAL A 155 -13.26 15.88 -4.43
N PRO A 156 -13.50 17.06 -3.80
CA PRO A 156 -14.32 17.14 -2.60
C PRO A 156 -15.70 16.51 -2.84
N CYS A 157 -16.19 15.70 -1.88
CA CYS A 157 -17.55 15.18 -1.92
C CYS A 157 -18.54 16.34 -2.12
N ASP A 158 -19.35 16.24 -3.16
CA ASP A 158 -20.50 17.13 -3.38
C ASP A 158 -21.46 17.01 -2.16
N PRO A 159 -22.36 17.98 -1.92
CA PRO A 159 -23.34 17.93 -0.83
C PRO A 159 -24.27 16.70 -0.83
N LYS A 160 -24.20 15.87 -1.88
CA LYS A 160 -25.00 14.66 -2.10
C LYS A 160 -24.25 13.34 -1.82
N GLY A 161 -22.98 13.38 -1.39
CA GLY A 161 -22.27 12.18 -0.93
C GLY A 161 -21.66 11.29 -2.03
N ASP A 162 -21.83 11.61 -3.31
CA ASP A 162 -21.23 10.84 -4.40
C ASP A 162 -19.72 11.13 -4.54
N ALA A 163 -18.87 10.22 -4.10
CA ALA A 163 -17.44 10.24 -4.41
C ALA A 163 -17.22 9.76 -5.85
N LYS A 164 -16.96 10.70 -6.77
CA LYS A 164 -16.59 10.35 -8.16
C LYS A 164 -15.08 10.25 -8.28
N ILE A 165 -14.56 9.02 -8.31
CA ILE A 165 -13.19 8.73 -8.73
C ILE A 165 -13.15 8.90 -10.25
N ARG A 166 -12.47 9.94 -10.77
CA ARG A 166 -12.15 10.01 -12.19
C ARG A 166 -10.83 9.29 -12.43
N TYR A 167 -10.86 8.28 -13.29
CA TYR A 167 -9.67 7.72 -13.91
C TYR A 167 -9.37 8.58 -15.15
N GLY A 168 -8.24 9.29 -15.15
CA GLY A 168 -7.72 9.88 -16.38
C GLY A 168 -6.86 8.83 -17.08
N GLU A 169 -7.29 8.37 -18.25
CA GLU A 169 -6.42 7.62 -19.16
C GLU A 169 -5.38 8.60 -19.74
N ALA A 170 -4.11 8.15 -19.76
CA ALA A 170 -3.03 8.83 -20.46
C ALA A 170 -3.12 8.55 -21.97
#